data_AF-H9V3I5-F1
#
_entry.id   AF-H9V3I5-F1
#
_cell.length_a   1.000
_cell.length_b   1.000
_cell.length_c   1.000
_cell.angle_alpha   90.00
_cell.angle_beta   90.00
_cell.angle_gamma   90.00
#
_symmetry.space_group_name_H-M   'P 1'
#
loop_
_entity.id
_entity.type
_entity.pdbx_description
1 polymer ?
#
loop_
_entity_poly.entity_id
_entity_poly.type
_entity_poly.pdbx_seq_one_letter_code
_entity_poly.pdbx_strand_id
1 'polypeptide(L)'
;IVSESKEQNQYIDETRWTDVDFLRTKKPPSWAYPVAKTLAEQAALQYGKEDPGLDVVTIIPVLVGGPAITPNVPYSVRLTLSLLTGDQQNIQALKRIEMAFGSIRLVHVEDVSNAHIFLMENPSAHGRYICCPIITTVPQLTEYLSKRYP
;
A
#
# COMPACT_ATOMS: atom_id res chain seq x y z
N ILE A 1 -0.49 -5.03 -5.22
CA ILE A 1 -0.46 -6.09 -6.25
C ILE A 1 -1.45 -7.17 -5.81
N VAL A 2 -2.46 -7.46 -6.65
CA VAL A 2 -3.54 -8.44 -6.36
C VAL A 2 -3.64 -9.41 -7.53
N SER A 3 -3.68 -10.72 -7.30
CA SER A 3 -3.77 -11.76 -8.34
C SER A 3 -4.78 -12.85 -7.98
N GLU A 4 -5.26 -13.59 -8.98
CA GLU A 4 -6.15 -14.75 -8.80
C GLU A 4 -5.41 -15.97 -8.19
N SER A 5 -4.09 -16.06 -8.39
CA SER A 5 -3.29 -17.20 -7.93
C SER A 5 -3.31 -17.32 -6.40
N LYS A 6 -3.79 -18.48 -5.90
CA LYS A 6 -3.75 -18.88 -4.48
C LYS A 6 -2.36 -19.20 -3.95
N GLU A 7 -1.30 -18.87 -4.70
CA GLU A 7 0.08 -19.10 -4.26
C GLU A 7 0.43 -18.06 -3.18
N GLN A 8 0.16 -18.43 -1.93
CA GLN A 8 0.46 -17.65 -0.72
C GLN A 8 1.97 -17.37 -0.50
N ASN A 9 2.83 -17.65 -1.48
CA ASN A 9 4.29 -17.58 -1.38
C ASN A 9 5.00 -16.99 -2.63
N GLN A 10 4.29 -16.33 -3.55
CA GLN A 10 5.00 -15.59 -4.61
C GLN A 10 5.63 -14.33 -4.03
N TYR A 11 6.95 -14.20 -4.18
CA TYR A 11 7.69 -12.98 -3.90
C TYR A 11 7.07 -11.85 -4.72
N ILE A 12 6.62 -10.79 -4.03
CA ILE A 12 6.04 -9.61 -4.66
C ILE A 12 7.18 -8.61 -4.88
N ASP A 13 7.43 -8.28 -6.15
CA ASP A 13 8.40 -7.28 -6.56
C ASP A 13 7.77 -6.25 -7.52
N GLU A 14 8.59 -5.27 -7.90
CA GLU A 14 8.26 -4.14 -8.77
C GLU A 14 7.83 -4.55 -10.19
N THR A 15 8.11 -5.80 -10.61
CA THR A 15 7.72 -6.31 -11.93
C THR A 15 6.26 -6.74 -11.98
N ARG A 16 5.64 -6.97 -10.82
CA ARG A 16 4.29 -7.53 -10.72
C ARG A 16 3.22 -6.45 -10.79
N TRP A 17 2.14 -6.76 -11.48
CA TRP A 17 0.98 -5.90 -11.63
C TRP A 17 -0.27 -6.53 -11.01
N THR A 18 -1.22 -5.70 -10.65
CA THR A 18 -2.54 -6.17 -10.24
C THR A 18 -3.28 -6.73 -11.45
N ASP A 19 -3.92 -7.89 -11.28
CA ASP A 19 -4.82 -8.49 -12.26
C ASP A 19 -6.13 -7.68 -12.33
N VAL A 20 -6.16 -6.73 -13.27
CA VAL A 20 -7.30 -5.82 -13.47
C VAL A 20 -8.54 -6.56 -13.96
N ASP A 21 -8.36 -7.58 -14.79
CA ASP A 21 -9.48 -8.32 -15.39
C ASP A 21 -10.16 -9.21 -14.35
N PHE A 22 -9.37 -9.87 -13.50
CA PHE A 22 -9.88 -10.59 -12.34
C PHE A 22 -10.73 -9.67 -11.45
N LEU A 23 -10.22 -8.49 -11.10
CA LEU A 23 -10.92 -7.57 -10.21
C LEU A 23 -12.20 -6.99 -10.84
N ARG A 24 -12.18 -6.68 -12.14
CA ARG A 24 -13.36 -6.23 -12.88
C ARG A 24 -14.42 -7.32 -13.03
N THR A 25 -14.00 -8.58 -13.08
CA THR A 25 -14.89 -9.75 -13.21
C THR A 25 -15.50 -10.13 -11.87
N LYS A 26 -14.66 -10.38 -10.85
CA LYS A 26 -15.11 -10.87 -9.53
C LYS A 26 -15.71 -9.77 -8.66
N LYS A 27 -15.30 -8.52 -8.86
CA LYS A 27 -15.75 -7.34 -8.11
C LYS A 27 -15.80 -7.53 -6.59
N PRO A 28 -14.74 -8.07 -5.93
CA PRO A 28 -14.70 -8.18 -4.48
C PRO A 28 -14.82 -6.81 -3.81
N PRO A 29 -15.15 -6.72 -2.50
CA PRO A 29 -15.19 -5.44 -1.79
C PRO A 29 -13.93 -4.60 -2.05
N SER A 30 -14.12 -3.32 -2.37
CA SER A 30 -13.05 -2.37 -2.70
C SER A 30 -12.29 -2.62 -4.00
N TRP A 31 -12.73 -3.53 -4.90
CA TRP A 31 -12.05 -3.86 -6.17
C TRP A 31 -11.72 -2.65 -7.06
N ALA A 32 -12.56 -1.62 -7.05
CA ALA A 32 -12.43 -0.47 -7.93
C ALA A 32 -11.17 0.37 -7.62
N TYR A 33 -10.78 0.44 -6.35
CA TYR A 33 -9.60 1.20 -5.92
C TYR A 33 -8.28 0.66 -6.49
N PRO A 34 -7.90 -0.63 -6.30
CA PRO A 34 -6.69 -1.18 -6.89
C PRO A 34 -6.73 -1.18 -8.43
N VAL A 35 -7.90 -1.33 -9.06
CA VAL A 35 -8.03 -1.17 -10.53
C VAL A 35 -7.68 0.25 -10.95
N ALA A 36 -8.30 1.26 -10.33
CA ALA A 36 -8.06 2.66 -10.67
C ALA A 36 -6.59 3.05 -10.46
N LYS A 37 -5.99 2.63 -9.34
CA LYS A 37 -4.58 2.91 -9.03
C LYS A 37 -3.62 2.22 -10.00
N THR A 38 -3.92 0.97 -10.37
CA THR A 38 -3.09 0.22 -11.33
C THR A 38 -3.11 0.88 -12.71
N LEU A 39 -4.30 1.24 -13.21
CA LEU A 39 -4.43 1.88 -14.53
C LEU A 39 -3.80 3.28 -14.56
N ALA A 40 -3.95 4.06 -13.49
CA ALA A 40 -3.31 5.36 -13.38
C ALA A 40 -1.77 5.25 -13.39
N GLU A 41 -1.21 4.28 -12.67
CA GLU A 41 0.23 4.02 -12.65
C GLU A 41 0.75 3.60 -14.05
N GLN A 42 0.05 2.67 -14.71
CA GLN A 42 0.39 2.24 -16.06
C GLN A 42 0.36 3.41 -17.07
N ALA A 43 -0.66 4.26 -16.99
CA ALA A 43 -0.78 5.43 -17.86
C ALA A 43 0.35 6.44 -17.61
N ALA A 44 0.69 6.72 -16.35
CA ALA A 44 1.78 7.65 -16.01
C ALA A 44 3.14 7.14 -16.53
N LEU A 45 3.45 5.85 -16.32
CA LEU A 45 4.68 5.25 -16.80
C LEU A 45 4.75 5.16 -18.33
N GLN A 46 3.61 4.93 -18.99
CA GLN A 46 3.55 4.93 -20.45
C GLN A 46 3.82 6.33 -21.01
N TYR A 47 3.20 7.35 -20.42
CA TYR A 47 3.41 8.74 -20.83
C TYR A 47 4.88 9.18 -20.68
N GLY A 48 5.54 8.83 -19.57
CA GLY A 48 6.96 9.11 -19.38
C GLY A 48 7.90 8.39 -20.36
N LYS A 49 7.47 7.26 -20.94
CA LYS A 49 8.25 6.60 -22.01
C LYS A 49 8.09 7.28 -23.37
N GLU A 50 6.97 7.96 -23.58
CA GLU A 50 6.62 8.62 -24.84
C GLU A 50 7.16 10.07 -24.91
N ASP A 51 7.27 10.74 -23.76
CA ASP A 51 7.80 12.11 -23.66
C ASP A 51 9.27 12.12 -23.24
N PRO A 52 10.23 12.42 -24.15
CA PRO A 52 11.66 12.46 -23.82
C PRO A 52 12.05 13.60 -22.86
N GLY A 53 11.13 14.52 -22.54
CA GLY A 53 11.35 15.61 -21.58
C GLY A 53 10.91 15.28 -20.14
N LEU A 54 10.33 14.10 -19.89
CA LEU A 54 9.75 13.76 -18.60
C LEU A 54 10.19 12.36 -18.11
N ASP A 55 11.06 12.33 -17.10
CA ASP A 55 11.37 11.11 -16.36
C ASP A 55 10.27 10.79 -15.35
N VAL A 56 9.71 9.58 -15.43
CA VAL A 56 8.64 9.12 -14.53
C VAL A 56 9.09 7.92 -13.72
N VAL A 57 8.98 8.05 -12.41
CA VAL A 57 9.15 6.98 -11.43
C VAL A 57 7.91 6.89 -10.53
N THR A 58 7.52 5.69 -10.12
CA THR A 58 6.36 5.48 -9.25
C THR A 58 6.77 4.85 -7.92
N ILE A 59 6.12 5.29 -6.85
CA ILE A 59 6.22 4.67 -5.52
C ILE A 59 4.88 4.02 -5.21
N ILE A 60 4.94 2.78 -4.73
CA ILE A 60 3.78 1.99 -4.32
C ILE A 60 3.85 1.85 -2.79
N PRO A 61 3.31 2.81 -2.02
CA PRO A 61 3.23 2.68 -0.59
C PRO A 61 2.16 1.66 -0.21
N VAL A 62 2.43 0.92 0.88
CA VAL A 62 1.44 0.07 1.53
C VAL A 62 0.55 0.89 2.49
N LEU A 63 -0.08 0.28 3.49
CA LEU A 63 -0.93 1.02 4.41
C LEU A 63 -0.09 2.04 5.20
N VAL A 64 -0.29 3.32 4.90
CA VAL A 64 0.48 4.42 5.50
C VAL A 64 -0.08 4.78 6.88
N GLY A 65 0.75 4.65 7.90
CA GLY A 65 0.49 5.11 9.26
C GLY A 65 1.42 6.26 9.65
N GLY A 66 1.07 6.98 10.72
CA GLY A 66 1.86 8.09 11.25
C GLY A 66 1.02 9.36 11.49
N PRO A 67 1.66 10.44 11.97
CA PRO A 67 0.97 11.70 12.26
C PRO A 67 0.33 12.30 11.01
N ALA A 68 -0.91 12.80 11.16
CA ALA A 68 -1.59 13.55 10.10
C ALA A 68 -1.34 15.04 10.29
N ILE A 69 -0.89 15.73 9.24
CA ILE A 69 -0.74 17.20 9.23
C ILE A 69 -2.06 17.92 8.94
N THR A 70 -3.08 17.18 8.46
CA THR A 70 -4.40 17.71 8.11
C THR A 70 -5.39 17.57 9.26
N PRO A 71 -6.36 18.49 9.40
CA PRO A 71 -7.38 18.40 10.46
C PRO A 71 -8.25 17.15 10.35
N ASN A 72 -8.47 16.67 9.13
CA ASN A 72 -9.14 15.39 8.88
C ASN A 72 -8.11 14.26 8.92
N VAL A 73 -8.29 13.31 9.83
CA VAL A 73 -7.43 12.13 9.93
C VAL A 73 -7.65 11.21 8.72
N PRO A 74 -6.61 10.91 7.92
CA PRO A 74 -6.74 10.03 6.77
C PRO A 74 -7.26 8.64 7.16
N TYR A 75 -7.98 8.00 6.24
CA TYR A 75 -8.53 6.67 6.46
C TYR A 75 -7.45 5.63 6.82
N SER A 76 -6.28 5.70 6.19
CA SER A 76 -5.16 4.79 6.49
C SER A 76 -4.66 4.92 7.94
N VAL A 77 -4.59 6.14 8.45
CA VAL A 77 -4.19 6.41 9.84
C VAL A 77 -5.24 5.89 10.81
N ARG A 78 -6.54 6.12 10.54
CA ARG A 78 -7.63 5.56 11.35
C ARG A 78 -7.60 4.03 11.39
N LEU A 79 -7.28 3.42 10.24
CA LEU A 79 -7.21 1.96 10.11
C LEU A 79 -6.02 1.37 10.86
N THR A 80 -4.83 1.99 10.76
CA THR A 80 -3.62 1.56 11.49
C THR A 80 -3.75 1.71 13.00
N LEU A 81 -4.47 2.73 13.48
CA LEU A 81 -4.71 2.97 14.90
C LEU A 81 -5.93 2.22 15.46
N SER A 82 -6.66 1.48 14.63
CA SER A 82 -7.96 0.89 15.02
C SER A 82 -7.89 -0.05 16.22
N LEU A 83 -6.78 -0.78 16.39
CA LEU A 83 -6.55 -1.65 17.54
C LEU A 83 -6.39 -0.87 18.85
N LEU A 84 -5.86 0.36 18.80
CA LEU A 84 -5.73 1.24 19.97
C LEU A 84 -7.03 1.99 20.28
N THR A 85 -7.73 2.47 19.25
CA THR A 85 -8.96 3.25 19.43
C THR A 85 -10.18 2.37 19.74
N GLY A 86 -10.09 1.06 19.52
CA GLY A 86 -11.21 0.13 19.70
C GLY A 86 -12.28 0.24 18.60
N ASP A 87 -12.01 0.93 17.49
CA ASP A 87 -12.93 1.09 16.37
C ASP A 87 -13.17 -0.27 15.69
N GLN A 88 -14.27 -0.92 16.05
CA GLN A 88 -14.61 -2.26 15.60
C GLN A 88 -14.75 -2.34 14.07
N GLN A 89 -15.24 -1.30 13.41
CA GLN A 89 -15.40 -1.33 11.95
C GLN A 89 -14.03 -1.38 11.26
N ASN A 90 -13.09 -0.56 11.73
CA ASN A 90 -11.75 -0.53 11.19
C ASN A 90 -10.92 -1.76 11.59
N ILE A 91 -11.11 -2.32 12.79
CA ILE A 91 -10.51 -3.60 13.18
C ILE A 91 -10.94 -4.71 12.22
N GLN A 92 -12.23 -4.79 11.87
CA GLN A 92 -12.72 -5.78 10.91
C GLN A 92 -12.17 -5.53 9.50
N ALA A 93 -12.00 -4.28 9.09
CA ALA A 93 -11.34 -3.95 7.82
C ALA A 93 -9.86 -4.39 7.81
N LEU A 94 -9.13 -4.18 8.92
CA LEU A 94 -7.74 -4.60 9.07
C LEU A 94 -7.59 -6.13 8.99
N LYS A 95 -8.49 -6.87 9.66
CA LYS A 95 -8.56 -8.35 9.57
C LYS A 95 -8.86 -8.84 8.15
N ARG A 96 -9.74 -8.16 7.41
CA ARG A 96 -10.02 -8.49 6.00
C ARG A 96 -8.80 -8.26 5.10
N ILE A 97 -8.02 -7.21 5.36
CA ILE A 97 -6.75 -6.97 4.65
C ILE A 97 -5.78 -8.11 4.93
N GLU A 98 -5.56 -8.47 6.20
CA GLU A 98 -4.69 -9.59 6.55
C GLU A 98 -5.15 -10.89 5.87
N MET A 99 -6.43 -11.20 5.90
CA MET A 99 -6.98 -12.40 5.24
C MET A 99 -6.78 -12.39 3.72
N ALA A 100 -6.97 -11.23 3.08
CA ALA A 100 -6.83 -11.11 1.62
C ALA A 100 -5.37 -11.19 1.16
N PHE A 101 -4.44 -10.70 1.98
CA PHE A 101 -3.04 -10.49 1.60
C PHE A 101 -2.03 -11.35 2.36
N GLY A 102 -2.51 -12.20 3.27
CA GLY A 102 -1.71 -13.02 4.18
C GLY A 102 -1.00 -12.24 5.30
N SER A 103 -1.08 -10.91 5.29
CA SER A 103 -0.38 -10.02 6.21
C SER A 103 -0.96 -8.59 6.16
N ILE A 104 -0.66 -7.81 7.19
CA ILE A 104 -0.79 -6.36 7.21
C ILE A 104 0.57 -5.78 6.82
N ARG A 105 0.60 -4.94 5.79
CA ARG A 105 1.81 -4.24 5.35
C ARG A 105 1.72 -2.78 5.73
N LEU A 106 2.71 -2.29 6.48
CA LEU A 106 2.72 -0.94 7.04
C LEU A 106 3.96 -0.17 6.57
N VAL A 107 3.77 1.15 6.44
CA VAL A 107 4.85 2.10 6.17
C VAL A 107 4.58 3.38 6.96
N HIS A 108 5.62 4.00 7.51
CA HIS A 108 5.48 5.29 8.16
C HIS A 108 5.39 6.41 7.10
N VAL A 109 4.58 7.44 7.36
CA VAL A 109 4.40 8.56 6.42
C VAL A 109 5.73 9.23 6.05
N GLU A 110 6.65 9.32 7.01
CA GLU A 110 7.98 9.90 6.78
C GLU A 110 8.85 9.04 5.86
N ASP A 111 8.74 7.71 5.92
CA ASP A 111 9.45 6.82 4.98
C ASP A 111 8.94 7.01 3.56
N VAL A 112 7.63 7.22 3.39
CA VAL A 112 7.03 7.52 2.08
C VAL A 112 7.53 8.86 1.56
N SER A 113 7.54 9.91 2.39
CA SER A 113 8.08 11.23 2.03
C SER A 113 9.56 11.16 1.64
N ASN A 114 10.37 10.45 2.43
CA ASN A 114 11.79 10.26 2.16
C ASN A 114 12.02 9.46 0.88
N ALA A 115 11.21 8.44 0.60
CA ALA A 115 11.28 7.70 -0.67
C ALA A 115 10.97 8.61 -1.86
N HIS A 116 9.97 9.49 -1.75
CA HIS A 116 9.66 10.47 -2.80
C HIS A 116 10.84 11.40 -3.09
N ILE A 117 11.44 11.97 -2.04
CA ILE A 117 12.61 12.87 -2.17
C ILE A 117 13.77 12.10 -2.79
N PHE A 118 14.11 10.93 -2.25
CA PHE A 118 15.22 10.11 -2.70
C PHE A 118 15.12 9.73 -4.18
N LEU A 119 13.95 9.31 -4.65
CA LEU A 119 13.77 8.94 -6.06
C LEU A 119 13.74 10.16 -6.98
N MET A 120 13.21 11.29 -6.53
CA MET A 120 13.20 12.53 -7.30
C MET A 120 14.60 13.10 -7.50
N GLU A 121 15.47 12.96 -6.51
CA GLU A 121 16.85 13.46 -6.54
C GLU A 121 17.85 12.49 -7.19
N ASN A 122 17.43 11.28 -7.53
CA ASN A 122 18.29 10.24 -8.10
C ASN A 122 18.08 10.09 -9.61
N PRO A 123 18.99 10.59 -10.47
CA PRO A 123 18.85 10.51 -11.92
C PRO A 123 18.90 9.07 -12.48
N SER A 124 19.33 8.10 -11.68
CA SER A 124 19.33 6.68 -12.08
C SER A 124 18.05 5.95 -11.67
N ALA A 125 17.15 6.59 -10.91
CA ALA A 125 15.88 6.01 -10.52
C ALA A 125 14.97 5.86 -11.74
N HIS A 126 14.40 4.67 -11.92
CA HIS A 126 13.51 4.39 -13.03
C HIS A 126 12.50 3.31 -12.67
N GLY A 127 11.34 3.35 -13.33
CA GLY A 127 10.30 2.34 -13.12
C GLY A 127 9.54 2.54 -11.83
N ARG A 128 9.48 1.48 -11.01
CA ARG A 128 8.54 1.34 -9.90
C ARG A 128 9.29 0.97 -8.64
N TYR A 129 8.83 1.41 -7.48
CA TYR A 129 9.45 1.09 -6.19
C TYR A 129 8.39 0.77 -5.13
N ILE A 130 8.47 -0.41 -4.52
CA ILE A 130 7.56 -0.78 -3.43
C ILE A 130 8.08 -0.21 -2.11
N CYS A 131 7.25 0.58 -1.41
CA CYS A 131 7.58 1.13 -0.10
C CYS A 131 6.84 0.34 0.98
N CYS A 132 7.46 -0.74 1.46
CA CYS A 132 6.88 -1.71 2.39
C CYS A 132 7.92 -2.23 3.42
N PRO A 133 8.32 -1.40 4.41
CA PRO A 133 9.31 -1.81 5.39
C PRO A 133 8.79 -2.81 6.43
N ILE A 134 7.48 -2.81 6.71
CA ILE A 134 6.89 -3.60 7.80
C ILE A 134 5.85 -4.58 7.26
N ILE A 135 6.01 -5.84 7.61
CA ILE A 135 5.04 -6.92 7.38
C ILE A 135 4.68 -7.51 8.75
N THR A 136 3.40 -7.54 9.08
CA THR A 136 2.90 -8.00 10.38
C THR A 136 1.53 -8.68 10.27
N THR A 137 0.96 -9.09 11.39
CA THR A 137 -0.37 -9.70 11.52
C THR A 137 -1.16 -8.98 12.61
N VAL A 138 -2.49 -9.13 12.67
CA VAL A 138 -3.28 -8.55 13.76
C VAL A 138 -2.75 -9.00 15.14
N PRO A 139 -2.46 -10.29 15.40
CA PRO A 139 -1.90 -10.72 16.68
C PRO A 139 -0.55 -10.07 17.02
N GLN A 140 0.39 -10.03 16.07
CA GLN A 140 1.72 -9.43 16.28
C GLN A 140 1.60 -7.92 16.56
N LEU A 141 0.76 -7.22 15.79
CA LEU A 141 0.54 -5.80 15.99
C LEU A 141 -0.14 -5.53 17.33
N THR A 142 -1.11 -6.36 17.73
CA THR A 142 -1.79 -6.24 19.04
C THR A 142 -0.81 -6.46 20.20
N GLU A 143 0.04 -7.48 20.11
CA GLU A 143 1.07 -7.76 21.12
C GLU A 143 2.09 -6.62 21.21
N TYR A 144 2.51 -6.06 20.08
CA TYR A 144 3.41 -4.92 20.06
C TYR A 144 2.77 -3.70 20.73
N LEU A 145 1.51 -3.41 20.40
CA LEU A 145 0.78 -2.27 20.93
C LEU A 145 0.51 -2.40 22.44
N SER A 146 0.14 -3.59 22.93
CA SER A 146 -0.13 -3.79 24.37
C SER A 146 1.10 -3.61 25.25
N LYS A 147 2.30 -3.91 24.73
CA LYS A 147 3.56 -3.65 25.44
C LYS A 147 3.90 -2.16 25.50
N ARG A 148 3.47 -1.38 24.51
CA ARG A 148 3.81 0.05 24.39
C ARG A 148 2.76 0.98 25.00
N TYR A 149 1.52 0.51 25.07
CA TYR A 149 0.37 1.19 25.65
C TYR A 149 -0.35 0.21 26.60
N PRO A 150 0.18 0.00 27.82
CA PRO A 150 -0.37 -0.96 28.79
C PRO A 150 -1.74 -0.54 29.33
#